data_AF-A0A9P7PYM6-F1
#
_entry.id   AF-A0A9P7PYM6-F1
#
_cell.length_a   1.000
_cell.length_b   1.000
_cell.length_c   1.000
_cell.angle_alpha   90.00
_cell.angle_beta   90.00
_cell.angle_gamma   90.00
#
_symmetry.space_group_name_H-M   'P 1'
#
loop_
_entity.id
_entity.type
_entity.pdbx_description
1 polymer ?
#
loop_
_entity_poly.entity_id
_entity_poly.type
_entity_poly.pdbx_seq_one_letter_code
_entity_poly.pdbx_strand_id
1 'polypeptide(L)'
;MAKIPTEDETDRVLELLRCVDLKYPDGQLLECFLLDSKDPLQTARYILGRCSADGDSLDLATLLSDWKRLISVFTYDSSRHPCRDPTIISTIRKRDRGKCCLTGLGHSIWDPLVVVPLFPTEGFQIDKELHELLGIFIGPSLLDWLLLKAASLSPEQNHWLVRRSAAAALAQGFLHLAFQQGLDRDRRPNCAIHHKEGSILSVCSFHRLYGFSCR
;
A
#
# COMPACT_ATOMS: atom_id res chain seq x y z
N MET A 1 23.71 -17.62 -28.71
CA MET A 1 23.18 -16.49 -27.91
C MET A 1 21.80 -16.88 -27.43
N ALA A 2 21.65 -17.15 -26.13
CA ALA A 2 20.41 -17.62 -25.53
C ALA A 2 19.43 -16.45 -25.35
N LYS A 3 18.16 -16.70 -25.69
CA LYS A 3 17.04 -15.75 -25.57
C LYS A 3 16.80 -15.50 -24.08
N ILE A 4 16.87 -14.24 -23.65
CA ILE A 4 16.73 -13.86 -22.23
C ILE A 4 15.27 -14.17 -21.81
N PRO A 5 15.02 -15.09 -20.85
CA PRO A 5 13.70 -15.65 -20.57
C PRO A 5 12.91 -14.82 -19.53
N THR A 6 12.99 -13.49 -19.61
CA THR A 6 12.51 -12.62 -18.52
C THR A 6 11.06 -12.16 -18.66
N GLU A 7 10.56 -11.94 -19.88
CA GLU A 7 9.12 -11.66 -20.09
C GLU A 7 8.26 -12.92 -19.95
N ASP A 8 8.82 -14.06 -20.34
CA ASP A 8 8.15 -15.37 -20.37
C ASP A 8 7.59 -15.80 -19.00
N GLU A 9 8.33 -15.57 -17.91
CA GLU A 9 7.90 -15.97 -16.57
C GLU A 9 6.72 -15.13 -16.05
N THR A 10 6.69 -13.83 -16.35
CA THR A 10 5.62 -12.94 -15.90
C THR A 10 4.33 -13.24 -16.67
N ASP A 11 4.43 -13.40 -17.99
CA ASP A 11 3.30 -13.75 -18.85
C ASP A 11 2.73 -15.12 -18.50
N ARG A 12 3.59 -16.10 -18.23
CA ARG A 12 3.18 -17.43 -17.78
C ARG A 12 2.39 -17.40 -16.47
N VAL A 13 2.77 -16.56 -15.51
CA VAL A 13 2.00 -16.41 -14.26
C VAL A 13 0.67 -15.71 -14.52
N LEU A 14 0.63 -14.69 -15.37
CA LEU A 14 -0.64 -14.04 -15.74
C LEU A 14 -1.60 -15.02 -16.41
N GLU A 15 -1.12 -15.85 -17.32
CA GLU A 15 -1.93 -16.91 -17.93
C GLU A 15 -2.43 -17.90 -16.88
N LEU A 16 -1.57 -18.31 -15.94
CA LEU A 16 -1.97 -19.18 -14.82
C LEU A 16 -3.07 -18.52 -13.99
N LEU A 17 -2.91 -17.26 -13.58
CA LEU A 17 -3.88 -16.54 -12.76
C LEU A 17 -5.24 -16.37 -13.46
N ARG A 18 -5.24 -16.20 -14.79
CA ARG A 18 -6.47 -16.09 -15.60
C ARG A 18 -7.18 -17.41 -15.83
N CYS A 19 -6.44 -18.52 -15.83
CA CYS A 19 -6.99 -19.86 -16.00
C CYS A 19 -7.60 -20.42 -14.71
N VAL A 20 -7.21 -19.91 -13.54
CA VAL A 20 -7.81 -20.34 -12.27
C VAL A 20 -9.18 -19.68 -12.10
N ASP A 21 -10.20 -20.49 -11.82
CA ASP A 21 -11.56 -20.03 -11.57
C ASP A 21 -11.69 -19.38 -10.18
N LEU A 22 -11.14 -18.17 -10.05
CA LEU A 22 -11.26 -17.35 -8.85
C LEU A 22 -12.45 -16.40 -8.99
N LYS A 23 -13.27 -16.33 -7.93
CA LYS A 23 -14.40 -15.38 -7.88
C LYS A 23 -13.89 -13.96 -8.00
N TYR A 24 -14.55 -13.14 -8.79
CA TYR A 24 -14.30 -11.70 -8.76
C TYR A 24 -14.47 -11.15 -7.33
N PRO A 25 -13.53 -10.34 -6.81
CA PRO A 25 -12.36 -9.74 -7.47
C PRO A 25 -11.02 -10.48 -7.33
N ASP A 26 -11.01 -11.72 -6.85
CA ASP A 26 -9.81 -12.41 -6.33
C ASP A 26 -8.71 -12.64 -7.36
N GLY A 27 -9.06 -13.02 -8.60
CA GLY A 27 -8.07 -13.16 -9.68
C GLY A 27 -7.36 -11.84 -9.99
N GLN A 28 -8.13 -10.75 -10.05
CA GLN A 28 -7.58 -9.41 -10.30
C GLN A 28 -6.72 -8.90 -9.12
N LEU A 29 -7.04 -9.29 -7.88
CA LEU A 29 -6.19 -8.97 -6.72
C LEU A 29 -4.79 -9.57 -6.87
N LEU A 30 -4.68 -10.81 -7.34
CA LEU A 30 -3.40 -11.47 -7.59
C LEU A 30 -2.68 -10.93 -8.83
N GLU A 31 -3.42 -10.61 -9.90
CA GLU A 31 -2.82 -9.92 -11.04
C GLU A 31 -2.21 -8.58 -10.61
N CYS A 32 -2.89 -7.81 -9.75
CA CYS A 32 -2.34 -6.58 -9.17
C CYS A 32 -1.12 -6.85 -8.29
N PHE A 33 -1.12 -7.91 -7.47
CA PHE A 33 0.05 -8.29 -6.68
C PHE A 33 1.29 -8.51 -7.57
N LEU A 34 1.12 -9.16 -8.73
CA LEU A 34 2.19 -9.37 -9.70
C LEU A 34 2.59 -8.07 -10.43
N LEU A 35 1.62 -7.37 -11.00
CA LEU A 35 1.88 -6.26 -11.92
C LEU A 35 2.31 -4.97 -11.22
N ASP A 36 1.82 -4.74 -10.00
CA ASP A 36 2.08 -3.51 -9.25
C ASP A 36 3.24 -3.67 -8.25
N SER A 37 3.88 -4.85 -8.19
CA SER A 37 5.04 -5.06 -7.32
C SER A 37 6.26 -4.27 -7.78
N LYS A 38 7.24 -4.16 -6.88
CA LYS A 38 8.51 -3.48 -7.13
C LYS A 38 9.33 -4.18 -8.21
N ASP A 39 9.26 -5.50 -8.25
CA ASP A 39 9.93 -6.36 -9.24
C ASP A 39 8.94 -7.45 -9.69
N PRO A 40 8.20 -7.22 -10.78
CA PRO A 40 7.22 -8.17 -11.30
C PRO A 40 7.84 -9.53 -11.66
N LEU A 41 9.09 -9.55 -12.15
CA LEU A 41 9.78 -10.79 -12.50
C LEU A 41 10.09 -11.62 -11.25
N GLN A 42 10.67 -10.97 -10.23
CA GLN A 42 10.93 -11.66 -8.96
C GLN A 42 9.64 -12.12 -8.28
N THR A 43 8.56 -11.34 -8.44
CA THR A 43 7.22 -11.69 -7.95
C THR A 43 6.65 -12.89 -8.71
N ALA A 44 6.81 -12.95 -10.04
CA ALA A 44 6.41 -14.10 -10.84
C ALA A 44 7.14 -15.37 -10.40
N ARG A 45 8.46 -15.28 -10.17
CA ARG A 45 9.27 -16.40 -9.65
C ARG A 45 8.82 -16.82 -8.26
N TYR A 46 8.47 -15.87 -7.39
CA TYR A 46 7.93 -16.18 -6.08
C TYR A 46 6.61 -16.95 -6.17
N ILE A 47 5.68 -16.50 -7.02
CA ILE A 47 4.40 -17.19 -7.26
C ILE A 47 4.64 -18.59 -7.82
N LEU A 48 5.48 -18.71 -8.85
CA LEU A 48 5.82 -20.01 -9.44
C LEU A 48 6.47 -20.94 -8.41
N GLY A 49 7.42 -20.45 -7.62
CA GLY A 49 8.08 -21.22 -6.56
C GLY A 49 7.09 -21.71 -5.50
N ARG A 50 6.13 -20.87 -5.12
CA ARG A 50 5.09 -21.22 -4.14
C ARG A 50 4.10 -22.25 -4.71
N CYS A 51 3.80 -22.20 -6.01
CA CYS A 51 2.93 -23.18 -6.65
C CYS A 51 3.64 -24.49 -7.07
N SER A 52 4.96 -24.47 -7.25
CA SER A 52 5.75 -25.64 -7.70
C SER A 52 6.32 -26.49 -6.55
N ALA A 53 6.19 -26.03 -5.31
CA ALA A 53 6.63 -26.78 -4.13
C ALA A 53 5.80 -28.05 -3.87
N ASP A 54 4.52 -28.08 -4.26
CA ASP A 54 3.67 -29.29 -4.13
C ASP A 54 2.61 -29.48 -5.24
N GLY A 55 2.55 -28.59 -6.24
CA GLY A 55 1.73 -28.79 -7.45
C GLY A 55 0.21 -28.73 -7.23
N ASP A 56 -0.26 -28.16 -6.12
CA ASP A 56 -1.68 -28.16 -5.75
C ASP A 56 -2.32 -26.76 -5.76
N SER A 57 -3.60 -26.70 -6.13
CA SER A 57 -4.41 -25.46 -6.18
C SER A 57 -4.53 -24.73 -4.83
N LEU A 58 -4.20 -25.43 -3.74
CA LEU A 58 -4.26 -24.97 -2.35
C LEU A 58 -3.24 -23.84 -2.06
N ASP A 59 -2.11 -23.80 -2.77
CA ASP A 59 -1.06 -22.80 -2.52
C ASP A 59 -1.43 -21.42 -3.04
N LEU A 60 -2.19 -21.35 -4.14
CA LEU A 60 -2.67 -20.08 -4.68
C LEU A 60 -3.79 -19.48 -3.81
N ALA A 61 -4.68 -20.33 -3.29
CA ALA A 61 -5.71 -19.91 -2.35
C ALA A 61 -5.08 -19.36 -1.05
N THR A 62 -4.02 -20.00 -0.57
CA THR A 62 -3.25 -19.52 0.59
C THR A 62 -2.57 -18.19 0.30
N LEU A 63 -1.89 -18.05 -0.85
CA LEU A 63 -1.30 -16.78 -1.28
C LEU A 63 -2.34 -15.65 -1.34
N LEU A 64 -3.50 -15.91 -1.93
CA LEU A 64 -4.61 -14.96 -1.99
C LEU A 64 -5.12 -14.58 -0.60
N SER A 65 -5.25 -15.55 0.29
CA SER A 65 -5.69 -15.33 1.67
C SER A 65 -4.69 -14.46 2.43
N ASP A 66 -3.39 -14.76 2.34
CA ASP A 66 -2.33 -13.96 2.92
C ASP A 66 -2.30 -12.54 2.34
N TRP A 67 -2.46 -12.41 1.02
CA TRP A 67 -2.50 -11.11 0.35
C TRP A 67 -3.69 -10.26 0.82
N LYS A 68 -4.88 -10.84 0.93
CA LYS A 68 -6.06 -10.18 1.49
C LYS A 68 -5.85 -9.76 2.94
N ARG A 69 -5.24 -10.63 3.75
CA ARG A 69 -4.91 -10.35 5.15
C ARG A 69 -3.93 -9.18 5.24
N LEU A 70 -2.88 -9.17 4.44
CA LEU A 70 -1.93 -8.05 4.35
C LEU A 70 -2.61 -6.75 3.94
N ILE A 71 -3.42 -6.76 2.87
CA ILE A 71 -4.18 -5.58 2.44
C ILE A 71 -5.07 -5.07 3.57
N SER A 72 -5.74 -5.97 4.31
CA SER A 72 -6.66 -5.59 5.39
C SER A 72 -5.98 -4.81 6.51
N VAL A 73 -4.70 -5.08 6.81
CA VAL A 73 -3.90 -4.30 7.77
C VAL A 73 -3.77 -2.84 7.32
N PHE A 74 -3.73 -2.60 6.02
CA PHE A 74 -3.65 -1.27 5.46
C PHE A 74 -5.02 -0.64 5.17
N THR A 75 -6.08 -1.42 4.89
CA THR A 75 -7.36 -0.87 4.42
C THR A 75 -8.48 -0.89 5.44
N TYR A 76 -8.53 -1.90 6.31
CA TYR A 76 -9.73 -2.21 7.08
C TYR A 76 -9.57 -2.01 8.59
N ASP A 77 -8.38 -1.68 9.06
CA ASP A 77 -8.19 -1.54 10.48
C ASP A 77 -8.69 -0.18 11.01
N SER A 78 -9.39 -0.27 12.12
CA SER A 78 -9.89 0.75 13.05
C SER A 78 -8.91 1.90 13.30
N SER A 79 -7.62 1.66 13.06
CA SER A 79 -6.53 2.61 13.16
C SER A 79 -6.56 3.74 12.12
N ARG A 80 -7.22 3.60 10.96
CA ARG A 80 -7.38 4.72 10.00
C ARG A 80 -8.56 5.65 10.30
N HIS A 81 -9.28 5.42 11.40
CA HIS A 81 -10.25 6.41 11.85
C HIS A 81 -9.56 7.73 12.18
N PRO A 82 -10.23 8.87 11.96
CA PRO A 82 -9.72 10.15 12.40
C PRO A 82 -9.30 10.08 13.87
N CYS A 83 -8.07 10.47 14.16
CA CYS A 83 -7.55 10.56 15.52
C CYS A 83 -8.54 11.39 16.35
N ARG A 84 -8.95 10.84 17.51
CA ARG A 84 -9.90 11.48 18.43
C ARG A 84 -9.23 12.13 19.63
N ASP A 85 -7.92 11.93 19.79
CA ASP A 85 -7.15 12.54 20.87
C ASP A 85 -7.03 14.06 20.64
N PRO A 86 -7.64 14.90 21.48
CA PRO A 86 -7.61 16.35 21.30
C PRO A 86 -6.19 16.93 21.36
N THR A 87 -5.29 16.29 22.10
CA THR A 87 -3.88 16.70 22.23
C THR A 87 -3.18 16.52 20.90
N ILE A 88 -3.24 15.30 20.32
CA ILE A 88 -2.66 15.00 19.01
C ILE A 88 -3.29 15.89 17.93
N ILE A 89 -4.62 16.04 17.93
CA ILE A 89 -5.31 16.89 16.96
C ILE A 89 -4.81 18.33 17.03
N SER A 90 -4.67 18.89 18.23
CA SER A 90 -4.20 20.26 18.42
C SER A 90 -2.74 20.44 17.95
N THR A 91 -1.87 19.49 18.27
CA THR A 91 -0.46 19.49 17.87
C THR A 91 -0.33 19.41 16.34
N ILE A 92 -1.04 18.48 15.70
CA ILE A 92 -1.02 18.31 14.25
C ILE A 92 -1.62 19.53 13.54
N ARG A 93 -2.74 20.09 14.04
CA ARG A 93 -3.32 21.33 13.49
C ARG A 93 -2.38 22.50 13.57
N LYS A 94 -1.65 22.65 14.68
CA LYS A 94 -0.64 23.70 14.85
C LYS A 94 0.53 23.49 13.89
N ARG A 95 1.06 22.27 13.79
CA ARG A 95 2.12 21.88 12.83
C ARG A 95 1.75 22.25 11.40
N ASP A 96 0.53 21.90 11.00
CA ASP A 96 0.04 22.07 9.62
C ASP A 96 -0.63 23.43 9.36
N ARG A 97 -0.58 24.35 10.34
CA ARG A 97 -1.18 25.69 10.27
C ARG A 97 -2.66 25.66 9.89
N GLY A 98 -3.38 24.62 10.31
CA GLY A 98 -4.79 24.41 10.00
C GLY A 98 -5.08 24.22 8.51
N LYS A 99 -4.13 23.70 7.73
CA LYS A 99 -4.28 23.44 6.29
C LYS A 99 -4.10 21.97 5.97
N CYS A 100 -4.87 21.48 5.01
CA CYS A 100 -4.71 20.15 4.42
C CYS A 100 -3.30 20.01 3.85
N CYS A 101 -2.56 18.97 4.24
CA CYS A 101 -1.20 18.73 3.74
C CYS A 101 -1.16 18.36 2.24
N LEU A 102 -2.26 17.86 1.69
CA LEU A 102 -2.36 17.47 0.27
C LEU A 102 -2.81 18.62 -0.63
N THR A 103 -3.80 19.40 -0.19
CA THR A 103 -4.43 20.43 -1.04
C THR A 103 -4.08 21.87 -0.65
N GLY A 104 -3.46 22.08 0.52
CA GLY A 104 -3.19 23.41 1.08
C GLY A 104 -4.42 24.18 1.57
N LEU A 105 -5.62 23.59 1.45
CA LEU A 105 -6.89 24.23 1.82
C LEU A 105 -7.15 24.16 3.33
N GLY A 106 -7.76 25.21 3.89
CA GLY A 106 -8.07 25.35 5.32
C GLY A 106 -9.30 24.55 5.79
N HIS A 107 -10.01 25.00 6.81
CA HIS A 107 -11.26 24.36 7.26
C HIS A 107 -12.41 24.53 6.23
N SER A 108 -13.37 23.61 6.20
CA SER A 108 -14.63 23.68 5.44
C SER A 108 -15.70 22.93 6.21
N ILE A 109 -16.94 23.41 6.13
CA ILE A 109 -18.09 22.76 6.76
C ILE A 109 -18.43 21.45 6.03
N TRP A 110 -18.37 21.46 4.70
CA TRP A 110 -18.72 20.32 3.85
C TRP A 110 -17.62 19.27 3.73
N ASP A 111 -16.38 19.70 3.92
CA ASP A 111 -15.20 18.84 3.82
C ASP A 111 -14.20 19.16 4.94
N PRO A 112 -14.52 18.83 6.20
CA PRO A 112 -13.72 19.24 7.34
C PRO A 112 -12.33 18.62 7.33
N LEU A 113 -11.40 19.28 8.02
CA LEU A 113 -10.07 18.74 8.26
C LEU A 113 -10.12 17.66 9.35
N VAL A 114 -9.55 16.51 9.04
CA VAL A 114 -9.40 15.34 9.90
C VAL A 114 -7.93 15.00 10.06
N VAL A 115 -7.58 14.44 11.21
CA VAL A 115 -6.22 13.94 11.47
C VAL A 115 -6.23 12.44 11.25
N VAL A 116 -5.45 11.94 10.30
CA VAL A 116 -5.41 10.51 9.97
C VAL A 116 -3.99 9.99 10.09
N PRO A 117 -3.79 8.75 10.58
CA PRO A 117 -2.48 8.14 10.58
C PRO A 117 -2.10 7.66 9.17
N LEU A 118 -0.80 7.69 8.90
CA LEU A 118 -0.15 7.21 7.68
C LEU A 118 0.05 5.70 7.72
N PHE A 119 0.57 5.23 8.86
CA PHE A 119 0.83 3.82 9.14
C PHE A 119 -0.05 3.36 10.30
N PRO A 120 -0.40 2.06 10.34
CA PRO A 120 -1.08 1.45 11.48
C PRO A 120 -0.36 1.80 12.80
N THR A 121 -1.13 2.26 13.79
CA THR A 121 -0.59 2.84 15.03
C THR A 121 -0.25 1.79 16.09
N GLU A 122 -0.88 0.61 16.05
CA GLU A 122 -0.67 -0.48 17.01
C GLU A 122 0.48 -1.41 16.63
N GLY A 123 1.55 -0.81 16.09
CA GLY A 123 2.69 -1.54 15.58
C GLY A 123 2.32 -2.29 14.30
N PHE A 124 3.27 -2.36 13.39
CA PHE A 124 3.17 -3.23 12.23
C PHE A 124 3.38 -4.68 12.70
N GLN A 125 2.47 -5.20 13.52
CA GLN A 125 2.49 -6.58 14.03
C GLN A 125 1.92 -7.49 12.97
N ILE A 126 2.71 -7.63 11.91
CA ILE A 126 2.42 -8.50 10.80
C ILE A 126 3.20 -9.80 11.01
N ASP A 127 2.54 -10.94 10.79
CA ASP A 127 3.18 -12.24 10.89
C ASP A 127 4.38 -12.35 9.93
N LYS A 128 5.35 -13.20 10.27
CA LYS A 128 6.60 -13.34 9.50
C LYS A 128 6.35 -13.65 8.02
N GLU A 129 5.33 -14.46 7.74
CA GLU A 129 4.93 -14.85 6.39
C GLU A 129 4.38 -13.67 5.58
N LEU A 130 3.68 -12.75 6.25
CA LEU A 130 3.17 -11.54 5.63
C LEU A 130 4.25 -10.47 5.46
N HIS A 131 5.30 -10.46 6.31
CA HIS A 131 6.49 -9.63 6.07
C HIS A 131 7.21 -10.05 4.80
N GLU A 132 7.38 -11.35 4.57
CA GLU A 132 7.97 -11.85 3.33
C GLU A 132 7.13 -11.42 2.13
N LEU A 133 5.81 -11.65 2.18
CA LEU A 133 4.90 -11.27 1.11
C LEU A 133 4.94 -9.76 0.81
N LEU A 134 4.97 -8.94 1.86
CA LEU A 134 5.12 -7.50 1.73
C LEU A 134 6.47 -7.12 1.12
N GLY A 135 7.55 -7.78 1.53
CA GLY A 135 8.90 -7.58 1.01
C GLY A 135 9.02 -7.92 -0.48
N ILE A 136 8.33 -8.98 -0.94
CA ILE A 136 8.21 -9.29 -2.37
C ILE A 136 7.48 -8.16 -3.10
N PHE A 137 6.38 -7.65 -2.52
CA PHE A 137 5.57 -6.62 -3.16
C PHE A 137 6.29 -5.26 -3.24
N ILE A 138 6.88 -4.77 -2.15
CA ILE A 138 7.42 -3.40 -2.05
C ILE A 138 8.96 -3.33 -2.15
N GLY A 139 9.63 -4.47 -2.06
CA GLY A 139 11.08 -4.59 -2.02
C GLY A 139 11.65 -4.57 -0.59
N PRO A 140 12.78 -5.28 -0.35
CA PRO A 140 13.34 -5.48 0.99
C PRO A 140 13.81 -4.18 1.65
N SER A 141 14.47 -3.28 0.90
CA SER A 141 14.98 -2.02 1.46
C SER A 141 13.88 -1.12 2.03
N LEU A 142 12.70 -1.18 1.44
CA LEU A 142 11.56 -0.40 1.89
C LEU A 142 10.81 -1.09 3.02
N LEU A 143 10.70 -2.43 2.99
CA LEU A 143 10.23 -3.20 4.13
C LEU A 143 11.06 -2.90 5.37
N ASP A 144 12.40 -2.95 5.26
CA ASP A 144 13.31 -2.64 6.37
C ASP A 144 13.08 -1.22 6.90
N TRP A 145 12.98 -0.25 5.99
CA TRP A 145 12.67 1.13 6.37
C TRP A 145 11.31 1.24 7.09
N LEU A 146 10.28 0.57 6.58
CA LEU A 146 8.93 0.60 7.15
C LEU A 146 8.89 -0.03 8.53
N LEU A 147 9.54 -1.19 8.72
CA LEU A 147 9.63 -1.86 10.02
C LEU A 147 10.41 -1.02 11.04
N LEU A 148 11.53 -0.42 10.64
CA LEU A 148 12.33 0.47 11.49
C LEU A 148 11.58 1.76 11.86
N LYS A 149 10.83 2.34 10.91
CA LYS A 149 10.13 3.61 11.11
C LYS A 149 8.79 3.45 11.81
N ALA A 150 7.96 2.48 11.44
CA ALA A 150 6.66 2.28 12.08
C ALA A 150 6.78 2.13 13.60
N ALA A 151 7.85 1.49 14.08
CA ALA A 151 8.12 1.34 15.51
C ALA A 151 8.61 2.62 16.22
N SER A 152 9.07 3.64 15.48
CA SER A 152 9.75 4.82 16.03
C SER A 152 9.09 6.16 15.69
N LEU A 153 8.04 6.18 14.86
CA LEU A 153 7.34 7.41 14.50
C LEU A 153 6.56 7.97 15.70
N SER A 154 6.83 9.24 16.04
CA SER A 154 5.97 9.95 16.98
C SER A 154 4.59 10.19 16.36
N PRO A 155 3.55 10.48 17.18
CA PRO A 155 2.24 10.88 16.65
C PRO A 155 2.34 12.03 15.64
N GLU A 156 3.25 12.98 15.85
CA GLU A 156 3.51 14.09 14.94
C GLU A 156 4.15 13.68 13.61
N GLN A 157 4.75 12.51 13.51
CA GLN A 157 5.34 12.03 12.27
C GLN A 157 4.40 11.05 11.56
N ASN A 158 3.61 10.28 12.32
CA ASN A 158 2.68 9.30 11.77
C ASN A 158 1.34 9.91 11.35
N HIS A 159 0.98 11.15 11.70
CA HIS A 159 -0.32 11.72 11.36
C HIS A 159 -0.28 12.85 10.35
N TRP A 160 -1.31 12.92 9.51
CA TRP A 160 -1.58 13.99 8.56
C TRP A 160 -2.87 14.73 8.88
N LEU A 161 -2.86 16.06 8.70
CA LEU A 161 -4.07 16.85 8.60
C LEU A 161 -4.53 16.88 7.14
N VAL A 162 -5.64 16.22 6.84
CA VAL A 162 -6.20 16.17 5.47
C VAL A 162 -7.67 16.55 5.49
N ARG A 163 -8.19 16.90 4.31
CA ARG A 163 -9.63 16.94 4.07
C ARG A 163 -10.25 15.55 4.27
N ARG A 164 -11.49 15.48 4.77
CA ARG A 164 -12.21 14.21 4.93
C ARG A 164 -12.36 13.48 3.58
N SER A 165 -12.62 14.23 2.50
CA SER A 165 -12.67 13.69 1.14
C SER A 165 -11.34 13.04 0.72
N ALA A 166 -10.22 13.70 0.99
CA ALA A 166 -8.89 13.19 0.67
C ALA A 166 -8.49 11.98 1.52
N ALA A 167 -8.89 11.96 2.80
CA ALA A 167 -8.73 10.79 3.66
C ALA A 167 -9.52 9.58 3.12
N ALA A 168 -10.76 9.79 2.69
CA ALA A 168 -11.58 8.75 2.09
C ALA A 168 -10.96 8.25 0.79
N ALA A 169 -10.49 9.16 -0.07
CA ALA A 169 -9.79 8.83 -1.31
C ALA A 169 -8.54 7.97 -1.06
N LEU A 170 -7.72 8.32 -0.05
CA LEU A 170 -6.55 7.54 0.34
C LEU A 170 -6.94 6.16 0.87
N ALA A 171 -7.95 6.08 1.75
CA ALA A 171 -8.41 4.81 2.33
C ALA A 171 -8.97 3.86 1.26
N GLN A 172 -9.56 4.41 0.20
CA GLN A 172 -10.10 3.67 -0.94
C GLN A 172 -9.07 3.37 -2.04
N GLY A 173 -7.82 3.85 -1.90
CA GLY A 173 -6.75 3.60 -2.87
C GLY A 173 -6.74 4.51 -4.09
N PHE A 174 -7.46 5.64 -4.08
CA PHE A 174 -7.42 6.66 -5.13
C PHE A 174 -6.15 7.51 -5.11
N LEU A 175 -5.38 7.48 -4.02
CA LEU A 175 -4.14 8.22 -3.86
C LEU A 175 -2.97 7.27 -3.64
N HIS A 176 -1.88 7.50 -4.36
CA HIS A 176 -0.61 6.77 -4.24
C HIS A 176 0.38 7.63 -3.45
N LEU A 177 1.05 7.03 -2.46
CA LEU A 177 2.13 7.68 -1.71
C LEU A 177 3.49 7.19 -2.21
N ALA A 178 4.20 8.04 -2.94
CA ALA A 178 5.58 7.76 -3.31
C ALA A 178 6.51 8.26 -2.19
N PHE A 179 7.34 7.38 -1.64
CA PHE A 179 8.46 7.80 -0.80
C PHE A 179 9.68 7.96 -1.69
N GLN A 180 10.17 9.18 -1.81
CA GLN A 180 11.49 9.41 -2.39
C GLN A 180 12.55 9.16 -1.33
N GLN A 181 13.57 8.36 -1.65
CA GLN A 181 14.81 8.33 -0.88
C GLN A 181 15.51 9.68 -1.06
N GLY A 182 15.11 10.66 -0.25
CA GLY A 182 15.81 11.93 -0.09
C GLY A 182 16.96 11.76 0.91
N LEU A 183 18.17 12.07 0.47
CA LEU A 183 19.43 12.03 1.21
C LEU A 183 19.55 13.10 2.31
N ASP A 184 18.43 13.63 2.82
CA ASP A 184 18.45 14.81 3.69
C ASP A 184 17.69 14.53 5.00
N ARG A 185 18.46 14.47 6.09
CA ARG A 185 18.00 13.99 7.42
C ARG A 185 17.03 14.95 8.14
N ASP A 186 16.68 16.11 7.56
CA ASP A 186 15.99 17.18 8.29
C ASP A 186 14.79 17.83 7.60
N ARG A 187 14.31 17.28 6.48
CA ARG A 187 13.06 17.74 5.87
C ARG A 187 12.19 16.56 5.49
N ARG A 188 10.88 16.74 5.73
CA ARG A 188 9.71 15.96 5.30
C ARG A 188 10.02 14.67 4.52
N PRO A 189 9.32 13.55 4.74
CA PRO A 189 9.04 12.70 3.59
C PRO A 189 8.30 13.61 2.58
N ASN A 190 8.99 14.06 1.54
CA ASN A 190 8.38 14.73 0.40
C ASN A 190 7.52 13.66 -0.27
N CYS A 191 6.30 13.47 0.24
CA CYS A 191 5.23 12.81 -0.46
C CYS A 191 4.80 13.77 -1.58
N ALA A 192 5.58 13.79 -2.64
CA ALA A 192 5.15 14.37 -3.88
C ALA A 192 4.27 13.33 -4.58
N ILE A 193 3.04 13.73 -4.92
CA ILE A 193 2.14 12.93 -5.74
C ILE A 193 2.71 12.97 -7.16
N HIS A 194 3.53 11.98 -7.51
CA HIS A 194 4.10 11.85 -8.84
C HIS A 194 3.41 10.75 -9.64
N HIS A 195 3.18 11.02 -10.92
CA HIS A 195 2.91 10.00 -11.92
C HIS A 195 4.24 9.30 -12.26
N LYS A 196 4.32 7.99 -11.97
CA LYS A 196 5.34 7.02 -12.41
C LYS A 196 6.82 7.35 -12.09
N GLU A 197 7.34 6.70 -11.05
CA GLU A 197 8.49 5.78 -11.04
C GLU A 197 8.96 5.62 -9.59
N GLY A 198 8.73 4.44 -9.01
CA GLY A 198 9.08 4.13 -7.62
C GLY A 198 7.88 3.63 -6.80
N SER A 199 7.61 2.32 -6.90
CA SER A 199 6.50 1.62 -6.26
C SER A 199 6.56 1.72 -4.74
N ILE A 200 5.53 2.29 -4.07
CA ILE A 200 5.25 2.08 -2.65
C ILE A 200 3.75 2.16 -2.35
N LEU A 201 3.20 1.06 -1.81
CA LEU A 201 1.88 0.93 -1.19
C LEU A 201 0.80 1.82 -1.82
N SER A 202 0.58 1.59 -3.12
CA SER A 202 -0.75 1.80 -3.62
C SER A 202 -1.61 0.66 -3.12
N VAL A 203 -2.73 0.98 -2.48
CA VAL A 203 -3.91 0.13 -2.52
C VAL A 203 -4.47 0.19 -3.96
N CYS A 204 -3.63 -0.04 -4.98
CA CYS A 204 -4.00 -0.05 -6.40
C CYS A 204 -4.94 -1.21 -6.69
N SER A 205 -4.92 -2.24 -5.84
CA SER A 205 -5.73 -3.43 -6.02
C SER A 205 -7.22 -3.16 -5.94
N PHE A 206 -7.70 -2.02 -5.42
CA PHE A 206 -9.14 -1.74 -5.30
C PHE A 206 -9.77 -1.04 -6.51
N HIS A 207 -9.03 -0.22 -7.27
CA HIS A 207 -9.67 0.58 -8.32
C HIS A 207 -9.89 -0.21 -9.63
N ARG A 208 -9.03 -1.19 -9.96
CA ARG A 208 -9.31 -2.08 -11.11
C ARG A 208 -10.59 -2.90 -10.92
N LEU A 209 -11.01 -3.10 -9.66
CA LEU A 209 -12.15 -3.91 -9.25
C LEU A 209 -13.49 -3.17 -9.16
N TYR A 210 -13.54 -1.84 -9.32
CA TYR A 210 -14.81 -1.12 -9.10
C TYR A 210 -15.12 0.00 -10.10
N GLY A 211 -14.34 0.16 -11.18
CA GLY A 211 -14.81 0.87 -12.38
C GLY A 211 -15.36 2.29 -12.18
N PHE A 212 -14.77 3.09 -11.28
CA PHE A 212 -15.18 4.49 -11.11
C PHE A 212 -14.28 5.45 -11.88
N SER A 213 -14.76 5.93 -13.02
CA SER A 213 -14.16 7.08 -13.72
C SER A 213 -14.51 8.37 -12.96
N CYS A 214 -13.53 9.00 -12.34
CA CYS A 214 -13.68 10.39 -11.90
C CYS A 214 -13.59 11.30 -13.14
N ARG A 215 -14.71 11.98 -13.44
CA ARG A 215 -14.70 13.23 -14.21
C ARG A 215 -14.35 14.40 -13.30
#